data_AF-A0A5A7SDA8-F1
#
_entry.id   AF-A0A5A7SDA8-F1
#
_cell.length_a   1.000
_cell.length_b   1.000
_cell.length_c   1.000
_cell.angle_alpha   90.00
_cell.angle_beta   90.00
_cell.angle_gamma   90.00
#
_symmetry.space_group_name_H-M   'P 1'
#
loop_
_entity.id
_entity.type
_entity.pdbx_description
1 polymer ?
#
loop_
_entity_poly.entity_id
_entity_poly.type
_entity_poly.pdbx_seq_one_letter_code
_entity_poly.pdbx_strand_id
1 'polypeptide(L)'
;MTLFVDHEALDSISRTLGAAGMDVDSVGSSAPSGVDGGDGTPALLGILAHLTDAAGQLVVSLSAASSAVAEANSSYRGQDGENADKLNKSQWEVR
;
A
#
# COMPACT_ATOMS: atom_id res chain seq x y z
N MET A 1 -11.74 -25.44 -10.40
CA MET A 1 -11.26 -24.68 -9.22
C MET A 1 -12.07 -23.41 -9.15
N THR A 2 -12.77 -23.16 -8.05
CA THR A 2 -13.43 -21.88 -7.80
C THR A 2 -12.50 -21.05 -6.92
N LEU A 3 -11.97 -19.96 -7.46
CA LEU A 3 -11.21 -18.97 -6.70
C LEU A 3 -12.23 -18.09 -5.97
N PHE A 4 -12.18 -18.06 -4.64
CA PHE A 4 -12.95 -17.10 -3.83
C PHE A 4 -12.02 -15.96 -3.44
N VAL A 5 -12.40 -14.73 -3.79
CA VAL A 5 -11.65 -13.52 -3.43
C VAL A 5 -12.41 -12.77 -2.33
N ASP A 6 -11.76 -12.60 -1.19
CA ASP A 6 -12.30 -11.78 -0.10
C ASP A 6 -11.97 -10.31 -0.35
N HIS A 7 -12.94 -9.59 -0.89
CA HIS A 7 -12.76 -8.18 -1.23
C HIS A 7 -12.69 -7.25 -0.01
N GLU A 8 -13.30 -7.62 1.12
CA GLU A 8 -13.19 -6.83 2.35
C GLU A 8 -11.79 -6.94 2.94
N ALA A 9 -11.20 -8.14 2.88
CA ALA A 9 -9.80 -8.34 3.28
C ALA A 9 -8.85 -7.50 2.41
N LEU A 10 -9.03 -7.48 1.08
CA LEU A 10 -8.20 -6.65 0.19
C LEU A 10 -8.38 -5.15 0.43
N ASP A 11 -9.60 -4.69 0.68
CA ASP A 11 -9.86 -3.30 1.05
C ASP A 11 -9.23 -2.95 2.41
N SER A 12 -9.29 -3.86 3.38
CA SER A 12 -8.62 -3.68 4.67
C SER A 12 -7.11 -3.59 4.50
N ILE A 13 -6.50 -4.47 3.70
CA ILE A 13 -5.05 -4.48 3.46
C ILE A 13 -4.59 -3.18 2.80
N SER A 14 -5.26 -2.74 1.74
CA SER A 14 -4.91 -1.47 1.07
C SER A 14 -5.00 -0.28 2.04
N ARG A 15 -6.06 -0.20 2.85
CA ARG A 15 -6.21 0.84 3.88
C ARG A 15 -5.09 0.78 4.93
N THR A 16 -4.75 -0.42 5.42
CA THR A 16 -3.67 -0.59 6.40
C THR A 16 -2.33 -0.16 5.84
N LEU A 17 -2.01 -0.52 4.58
CA LEU A 17 -0.76 -0.11 3.92
C LEU A 17 -0.70 1.40 3.73
N GLY A 18 -1.80 2.01 3.28
CA GLY A 18 -1.90 3.47 3.14
C GLY A 18 -1.75 4.19 4.48
N ALA A 19 -2.42 3.71 5.52
CA ALA A 19 -2.32 4.26 6.87
C ALA A 19 -0.90 4.15 7.44
N ALA A 20 -0.26 2.99 7.31
CA ALA A 20 1.12 2.80 7.74
C ALA A 20 2.09 3.75 7.02
N GLY A 21 1.88 4.02 5.72
CA GLY A 21 2.66 5.00 4.98
C GLY A 21 2.51 6.41 5.54
N MET A 22 1.27 6.84 5.85
CA MET A 22 0.99 8.14 6.46
C MET A 22 1.56 8.26 7.87
N ASP A 23 1.48 7.20 8.67
CA ASP A 23 2.04 7.18 10.03
C ASP A 23 3.56 7.35 10.00
N VAL A 24 4.25 6.65 9.10
CA VAL A 24 5.71 6.79 8.92
C VAL A 24 6.08 8.20 8.44
N ASP A 25 5.36 8.74 7.46
CA ASP A 25 5.59 10.09 6.94
C ASP A 25 5.40 11.16 8.04
N SER A 26 4.39 10.99 8.89
CA SER A 26 4.11 11.91 9.99
C SER A 26 5.28 12.04 10.98
N VAL A 27 6.00 10.93 11.22
CA VAL A 27 7.19 10.89 12.08
C VAL A 27 8.36 11.63 11.43
N GLY A 28 8.39 11.78 10.10
CA GLY A 28 9.41 12.56 9.40
C GLY A 28 9.52 14.01 9.91
N SER A 29 8.42 14.60 10.39
CA SER A 29 8.40 15.93 11.02
C SER A 29 9.18 16.02 12.35
N SER A 30 9.44 14.88 12.99
CA SER A 30 10.22 14.79 14.24
C SER A 30 11.73 14.68 14.00
N ALA A 31 12.17 14.55 12.74
CA ALA A 31 13.57 14.47 12.42
C ALA A 31 14.30 15.79 12.76
N PRO A 32 15.41 15.75 13.51
CA PRO A 32 16.17 16.95 13.84
C PRO A 32 16.78 17.56 12.57
N SER A 33 16.67 18.89 12.43
CA SER A 33 17.24 19.62 11.29
C SER A 33 18.76 19.78 11.35
N GLY A 34 19.37 19.45 12.49
CA GLY A 34 20.80 19.47 12.72
C GLY A 34 21.15 18.73 14.01
N VAL A 35 22.38 18.24 14.09
CA VAL A 35 22.89 17.52 15.26
C VAL A 35 24.23 18.15 15.61
N ASP A 36 24.42 18.52 16.88
CA ASP A 36 25.71 18.97 17.41
C ASP A 36 26.34 17.84 18.20
N GLY A 37 27.32 17.17 17.59
CA GLY A 37 28.09 16.08 18.18
C GLY A 37 29.59 16.35 18.23
N GLY A 38 30.03 17.60 18.05
CA GLY A 38 31.44 17.94 17.86
C GLY A 38 32.06 17.18 16.69
N ASP A 39 33.18 16.49 16.92
CA ASP A 39 33.87 15.67 15.92
C ASP A 39 33.01 14.50 15.38
N GLY A 40 31.99 14.08 16.14
CA GLY A 40 31.05 13.02 15.74
C GLY A 40 29.91 13.50 14.81
N THR A 41 29.78 14.81 14.61
CA THR A 41 28.70 15.42 13.79
C THR A 41 28.56 14.79 12.40
N PRO A 42 29.65 14.55 11.63
CA PRO A 42 29.53 13.93 10.30
C PRO A 42 28.93 12.52 10.34
N ALA A 43 29.27 11.73 11.35
CA ALA A 43 28.75 10.36 11.50
C ALA A 43 27.25 10.38 11.86
N LEU A 44 26.84 11.25 12.79
CA LEU A 44 25.44 11.40 13.19
C LEU A 44 24.57 11.90 12.04
N LEU A 45 25.04 12.89 11.27
CA LEU A 45 24.33 13.38 10.09
C LEU A 45 24.24 12.31 9.00
N GLY A 46 25.28 11.49 8.81
CA GLY A 46 25.24 10.36 7.87
C GLY A 46 24.19 9.31 8.24
N ILE A 47 24.11 8.95 9.52
CA ILE A 47 23.08 8.01 10.02
C ILE A 47 21.69 8.60 9.82
N LEU A 48 21.49 9.87 10.17
CA LEU A 48 20.21 10.56 9.99
C LEU A 48 19.79 10.60 8.52
N ALA A 49 20.72 10.94 7.62
CA ALA A 49 20.47 10.99 6.19
C ALA A 49 20.02 9.62 5.66
N HIS A 50 20.72 8.54 6.02
CA HIS A 50 20.36 7.20 5.60
C HIS A 50 19.01 6.75 6.18
N LEU A 51 18.72 7.10 7.43
CA LEU A 51 17.44 6.78 8.06
C LEU A 51 16.28 7.49 7.35
N THR A 52 16.42 8.79 7.08
CA THR A 52 15.40 9.59 6.39
C THR A 52 15.19 9.13 4.95
N ASP A 53 16.24 8.79 4.22
CA ASP A 53 16.13 8.24 2.86
C ASP A 53 15.39 6.89 2.85
N ALA A 54 15.78 5.97 3.75
CA ALA A 54 15.12 4.67 3.88
C ALA A 54 13.64 4.81 4.29
N ALA A 55 13.32 5.73 5.20
CA ALA A 55 11.94 6.03 5.59
C ALA A 55 11.13 6.59 4.42
N GLY A 56 11.69 7.52 3.64
CA GLY A 56 11.03 8.06 2.44
C GLY A 56 10.74 6.98 1.40
N GLN A 57 11.70 6.09 1.13
CA GLN A 57 11.49 4.95 0.23
C GLN A 57 10.41 3.98 0.73
N LEU A 58 10.34 3.76 2.05
CA LEU A 58 9.31 2.93 2.68
C LEU A 58 7.91 3.53 2.48
N VAL A 59 7.74 4.84 2.70
CA VAL A 59 6.46 5.55 2.48
C VAL A 59 6.00 5.40 1.02
N VAL A 60 6.90 5.62 0.06
CA VAL A 60 6.60 5.44 -1.37
C VAL A 60 6.19 4.00 -1.67
N SER A 61 6.90 3.02 -1.11
CA SER A 61 6.63 1.60 -1.32
C SER A 61 5.29 1.17 -0.74
N LEU A 62 4.94 1.66 0.46
CA LEU A 62 3.66 1.39 1.12
C LEU A 62 2.48 1.98 0.32
N SER A 63 2.64 3.20 -0.20
CA SER A 63 1.66 3.83 -1.07
C SER A 63 1.45 3.03 -2.35
N ALA A 64 2.55 2.65 -3.03
CA ALA A 64 2.48 1.82 -4.23
C ALA A 64 1.82 0.45 -3.97
N ALA A 65 2.16 -0.21 -2.86
CA ALA A 65 1.55 -1.48 -2.47
C ALA A 65 0.06 -1.34 -2.17
N SER A 66 -0.35 -0.28 -1.46
CA SER A 66 -1.76 0.05 -1.22
C SER A 66 -2.54 0.19 -2.52
N SER A 67 -2.02 0.99 -3.47
CA SER A 67 -2.64 1.18 -4.79
C SER A 67 -2.72 -0.13 -5.57
N ALA A 68 -1.66 -0.93 -5.59
CA ALA A 68 -1.64 -2.21 -6.30
C ALA A 68 -2.69 -3.20 -5.74
N VAL A 69 -2.87 -3.26 -4.42
CA VAL A 69 -3.90 -4.10 -3.79
C VAL A 69 -5.30 -3.59 -4.12
N ALA A 70 -5.52 -2.28 -4.08
CA ALA A 70 -6.81 -1.69 -4.44
C ALA A 70 -7.16 -1.94 -5.93
N GLU A 71 -6.18 -1.81 -6.83
CA GLU A 71 -6.34 -2.11 -8.24
C GLU A 71 -6.64 -3.59 -8.49
N ALA A 72 -5.91 -4.49 -7.81
CA ALA A 72 -6.20 -5.92 -7.87
C ALA A 72 -7.62 -6.23 -7.38
N ASN A 73 -8.07 -5.62 -6.29
CA ASN A 73 -9.42 -5.79 -5.77
C ASN A 73 -10.48 -5.35 -6.81
N SER A 74 -10.27 -4.19 -7.43
CA SER A 74 -11.14 -3.66 -8.50
C SER A 74 -11.20 -4.61 -9.70
N SER A 75 -10.05 -5.13 -10.14
CA SER A 75 -9.97 -6.08 -11.25
C SER A 75 -10.73 -7.37 -10.96
N TYR A 76 -10.57 -7.94 -9.76
CA TYR A 76 -11.32 -9.15 -9.37
C TYR A 76 -12.83 -8.90 -9.32
N ARG A 77 -13.27 -7.77 -8.74
CA ARG A 77 -14.70 -7.40 -8.75
C ARG A 77 -15.27 -7.26 -10.17
N GLY A 78 -14.49 -6.69 -11.08
CA GLY A 78 -14.87 -6.58 -12.50
C GLY A 78 -15.06 -7.95 -13.15
N GLN A 79 -14.11 -8.87 -12.95
CA GLN A 79 -14.19 -10.23 -13.48
C GLN A 79 -15.37 -11.02 -12.89
N ASP A 80 -15.63 -10.88 -11.60
CA ASP A 80 -16.76 -11.53 -10.94
C ASP A 80 -18.10 -11.00 -11.49
N GLY A 81 -18.22 -9.69 -11.74
CA GLY A 81 -19.38 -9.09 -12.40
C GLY A 81 -19.60 -9.63 -13.82
N GLU A 82 -18.56 -9.65 -14.65
CA GLU A 82 -18.65 -10.20 -16.01
C GLU A 82 -19.03 -11.68 -16.02
N ASN A 83 -18.49 -12.47 -15.09
CA ASN A 83 -18.79 -13.89 -14.98
C ASN A 83 -20.22 -14.12 -14.49
N ALA A 84 -20.71 -13.32 -13.54
CA ALA A 84 -22.09 -13.35 -13.09
C ALA A 84 -23.06 -13.01 -14.24
N ASP A 85 -22.74 -11.98 -15.04
CA ASP A 85 -23.52 -11.60 -16.21
C ASP A 85 -23.56 -12.71 -17.27
N LYS A 86 -22.43 -13.37 -17.55
CA LYS A 86 -22.35 -14.52 -18.46
C LYS A 86 -23.18 -15.70 -17.95
N LEU A 87 -23.14 -15.99 -16.64
CA LEU A 87 -23.94 -17.05 -16.03
C LEU A 87 -25.44 -16.75 -16.13
N ASN A 88 -25.86 -15.53 -15.78
CA ASN A 88 -27.24 -15.10 -15.94
C ASN A 88 -27.66 -15.20 -17.41
N LYS A 89 -26.75 -14.81 -18.33
CA LYS A 89 -26.95 -14.95 -19.77
C LYS A 89 -26.94 -16.39 -20.31
N SER A 90 -26.43 -17.36 -19.58
CA SER A 90 -26.57 -18.76 -20.00
C SER A 90 -27.90 -19.36 -19.52
N GLN A 91 -28.43 -18.89 -18.39
CA GLN A 91 -29.65 -19.45 -17.80
C GLN A 91 -30.93 -19.05 -18.55
N TRP A 92 -31.00 -17.85 -19.13
CA TRP A 92 -32.15 -17.39 -19.92
C TRP A 92 -32.21 -17.99 -21.34
N GLU A 93 -31.08 -18.41 -21.95
CA GLU A 93 -31.06 -19.03 -23.29
C GLU A 93 -31.44 -20.51 -23.28
N VAL A 94 -31.41 -21.17 -22.11
CA VAL A 94 -31.76 -22.59 -21.93
C VAL A 94 -33.25 -22.76 -21.56
N ARG A 95 -34.02 -21.68 -21.49
CA ARG A 95 -35.46 -21.67 -21.20
C ARG A 95 -36.28 -21.27 -22.42
#